data_AF-A0A165PQ99-F1
#
_entry.id   AF-A0A165PQ99-F1
#
_cell.length_a   1.000
_cell.length_b   1.000
_cell.length_c   1.000
_cell.angle_alpha   90.00
_cell.angle_beta   90.00
_cell.angle_gamma   90.00
#
_symmetry.space_group_name_H-M   'P 1'
#
loop_
_entity.id
_entity.type
_entity.pdbx_description
1 polymer ?
#
loop_
_entity_poly.entity_id
_entity_poly.type
_entity_poly.pdbx_seq_one_letter_code
_entity_poly.pdbx_strand_id
1 'polypeptide(L)'
;MSSMEFTKTSGKVEAVKARMKDEPDGALDYYIIPGNDAQEMVLHRPDARPLQWMCESRTVNSHLVVSRKKPKPDILVEACYANQVRQELRITNLKDDFDVVELSEECSNWIEWLASQAAKARVGIDPRMISYEESRILELRLAERNSDYKVIYPQKNYVDSIRKQRKIRARRKLISAWHFGPQARCTNADQTGNIKVQDVSRMEVPSRHPWTIIFRHASP
;
A
#
# COMPACT_ATOMS: atom_id res chain seq x y z
N MET A 1 -19.65 13.47 8.89
CA MET A 1 -18.21 13.14 8.85
C MET A 1 -17.62 13.64 7.54
N SER A 2 -16.77 14.67 7.61
CA SER A 2 -16.21 15.37 6.44
C SER A 2 -15.36 14.46 5.55
N SER A 3 -15.40 14.67 4.22
CA SER A 3 -14.65 13.86 3.27
C SER A 3 -13.19 14.28 3.22
N MET A 4 -12.30 13.51 3.85
CA MET A 4 -10.86 13.62 3.54
C MET A 4 -10.59 12.98 2.18
N GLU A 5 -10.44 13.80 1.14
CA GLU A 5 -9.73 13.36 -0.06
C GLU A 5 -8.23 13.37 0.25
N PHE A 6 -7.65 12.18 0.33
CA PHE A 6 -6.20 12.00 0.50
C PHE A 6 -5.48 12.23 -0.84
N THR A 7 -5.52 13.46 -1.35
CA THR A 7 -4.58 13.93 -2.38
C THR A 7 -3.22 14.24 -1.76
N LYS A 8 -3.19 14.59 -0.46
CA LYS A 8 -1.97 14.87 0.28
C LYS A 8 -1.53 13.66 1.11
N THR A 9 -0.24 13.35 1.07
CA THR A 9 0.41 12.28 1.84
C THR A 9 0.14 12.37 3.33
N SER A 10 0.14 13.59 3.88
CA SER A 10 -0.23 13.87 5.28
C SER A 10 -1.48 13.12 5.72
N GLY A 11 -2.55 13.11 4.92
CA GLY A 11 -3.76 12.43 5.33
C GLY A 11 -3.67 10.89 5.24
N LYS A 12 -2.86 10.32 4.34
CA LYS A 12 -2.57 8.87 4.35
C LYS A 12 -1.91 8.47 5.68
N VAL A 13 -0.92 9.27 6.11
CA VAL A 13 -0.19 9.06 7.37
C VAL A 13 -1.12 9.21 8.57
N GLU A 14 -1.95 10.25 8.61
CA GLU A 14 -2.92 10.44 9.70
C GLU A 14 -3.96 9.31 9.76
N ALA A 15 -4.38 8.77 8.61
CA ALA A 15 -5.25 7.60 8.58
C ALA A 15 -4.56 6.34 9.14
N VAL A 16 -3.26 6.16 8.91
CA VAL A 16 -2.46 5.08 9.54
C VAL A 16 -2.36 5.31 11.04
N LYS A 17 -2.03 6.52 11.49
CA LYS A 17 -1.96 6.86 12.93
C LYS A 17 -3.29 6.66 13.65
N ALA A 18 -4.43 6.94 12.99
CA ALA A 18 -5.75 6.65 13.53
C ALA A 18 -5.93 5.15 13.77
N ARG A 19 -5.54 4.30 12.80
CA ARG A 19 -5.55 2.83 12.98
C ARG A 19 -4.62 2.35 14.08
N MET A 20 -3.43 2.94 14.20
CA MET A 20 -2.49 2.65 15.29
C MET A 20 -3.10 2.91 16.67
N LYS A 21 -3.97 3.93 16.81
CA LYS A 21 -4.66 4.24 18.06
C LYS A 21 -5.78 3.25 18.39
N ASP A 22 -6.48 2.77 17.36
CA ASP A 22 -7.65 1.90 17.47
C ASP A 22 -7.29 0.40 17.56
N GLU A 23 -6.01 0.04 17.65
CA GLU A 23 -5.57 -1.35 17.65
C GLU A 23 -6.06 -2.08 18.93
N PRO A 24 -6.76 -3.23 18.81
CA PRO A 24 -7.39 -3.92 19.95
C PRO A 24 -6.38 -4.41 20.99
N ASP A 25 -5.18 -4.79 20.55
CA ASP A 25 -4.10 -5.23 21.44
C ASP A 25 -3.38 -4.06 22.11
N GLY A 26 -3.90 -2.83 21.97
CA GLY A 26 -3.43 -1.59 22.56
C GLY A 26 -2.76 -0.66 21.54
N ALA A 27 -2.81 0.64 21.83
CA ALA A 27 -2.33 1.67 20.92
C ALA A 27 -0.83 1.51 20.58
N LEU A 28 -0.52 1.49 19.29
CA LEU A 28 0.84 1.35 18.78
C LEU A 28 1.62 2.66 18.84
N ASP A 29 2.92 2.58 19.12
CA ASP A 29 3.84 3.70 19.06
C ASP A 29 4.51 3.83 17.70
N TYR A 30 4.81 2.69 17.08
CA TYR A 30 5.39 2.61 15.74
C TYR A 30 4.61 1.61 14.89
N TYR A 31 4.48 1.91 13.60
CA TYR A 31 3.97 0.98 12.60
C TYR A 31 4.93 0.94 11.42
N ILE A 32 5.36 -0.27 11.05
CA ILE A 32 6.35 -0.49 10.02
C ILE A 32 5.67 -0.93 8.73
N ILE A 33 6.05 -0.30 7.63
CA ILE A 33 5.63 -0.64 6.28
C ILE A 33 6.89 -1.00 5.50
N PRO A 34 7.21 -2.30 5.37
CA PRO A 34 8.34 -2.75 4.58
C PRO A 34 8.20 -2.37 3.09
N GLY A 35 9.34 -2.10 2.44
CA GLY A 35 9.40 -1.83 1.00
C GLY A 35 9.25 -3.09 0.14
N ASN A 36 9.66 -4.23 0.69
CA ASN A 36 9.50 -5.54 0.09
C ASN A 36 8.28 -6.27 0.64
N ASP A 37 7.69 -7.15 -0.17
CA ASP A 37 6.71 -8.13 0.32
C ASP A 37 7.45 -9.39 0.81
N ALA A 38 6.80 -10.18 1.67
CA ALA A 38 7.41 -11.40 2.21
C ALA A 38 7.62 -12.51 1.16
N GLN A 39 7.21 -12.29 -0.10
CA GLN A 39 7.45 -13.25 -1.18
C GLN A 39 8.63 -12.86 -2.06
N GLU A 40 9.31 -11.74 -1.77
CA GLU A 40 10.41 -11.20 -2.58
C GLU A 40 10.08 -11.11 -4.08
N MET A 41 8.79 -11.09 -4.43
CA MET A 41 8.36 -11.15 -5.83
C MET A 41 8.52 -9.76 -6.42
N VAL A 42 9.70 -9.52 -6.97
CA VAL A 42 10.20 -8.26 -7.57
C VAL A 42 9.25 -7.63 -8.62
N LEU A 43 8.18 -8.30 -9.05
CA LEU A 43 7.49 -7.94 -10.28
C LEU A 43 5.95 -8.06 -10.20
N HIS A 44 5.27 -6.90 -10.26
CA HIS A 44 4.49 -6.49 -11.45
C HIS A 44 3.33 -5.52 -11.19
N ARG A 45 3.04 -5.11 -9.95
CA ARG A 45 1.92 -4.19 -9.69
C ARG A 45 2.35 -3.01 -8.82
N PRO A 46 2.57 -1.82 -9.41
CA PRO A 46 2.78 -0.58 -8.66
C PRO A 46 1.67 -0.30 -7.64
N ASP A 47 0.47 -0.81 -7.92
CA ASP A 47 -0.69 -0.77 -7.04
C ASP A 47 -0.73 -1.92 -6.03
N ALA A 48 0.30 -2.75 -5.90
CA ALA A 48 0.38 -3.81 -4.87
C ALA A 48 1.30 -3.45 -3.71
N ARG A 49 2.23 -2.49 -3.88
CA ARG A 49 3.23 -2.14 -2.88
C ARG A 49 2.72 -1.08 -1.90
N PRO A 50 2.56 -1.39 -0.60
CA PRO A 50 2.07 -0.45 0.40
C PRO A 50 2.95 0.81 0.52
N LEU A 51 4.28 0.65 0.54
CA LEU A 51 5.23 1.75 0.63
C LEU A 51 5.12 2.69 -0.58
N GLN A 52 5.12 2.15 -1.79
CA GLN A 52 4.94 2.95 -3.01
C GLN A 52 3.61 3.70 -3.00
N TRP A 53 2.53 3.12 -2.50
CA TRP A 53 1.26 3.84 -2.37
C TRP A 53 1.33 4.99 -1.35
N MET A 54 2.13 4.84 -0.29
CA MET A 54 2.29 5.87 0.74
C MET A 54 3.15 7.04 0.26
N CYS A 55 4.35 6.78 -0.23
CA CYS A 55 5.38 7.79 -0.51
C CYS A 55 5.77 7.93 -1.99
N GLU A 56 5.15 7.16 -2.89
CA GLU A 56 5.44 7.14 -4.34
C GLU A 56 6.87 6.71 -4.71
N SER A 57 7.69 6.35 -3.72
CA SER A 57 9.00 5.75 -3.89
C SER A 57 8.89 4.35 -4.51
N ARG A 58 9.81 4.04 -5.42
CA ARG A 58 9.94 2.74 -6.08
C ARG A 58 11.09 1.91 -5.51
N THR A 59 11.95 2.52 -4.68
CA THR A 59 13.09 1.87 -4.03
C THR A 59 12.61 0.73 -3.12
N VAL A 60 13.02 -0.47 -3.48
CA VAL A 60 12.65 -1.74 -2.82
C VAL A 60 13.32 -1.90 -1.44
N ASN A 61 14.58 -1.47 -1.31
CA ASN A 61 15.35 -1.55 -0.07
C ASN A 61 15.10 -0.33 0.84
N SER A 62 13.83 0.00 1.04
CA SER A 62 13.44 1.07 1.96
C SER A 62 12.31 0.60 2.87
N HIS A 63 12.27 1.11 4.09
CA HIS A 63 11.22 0.82 5.05
C HIS A 63 10.61 2.13 5.52
N LEU A 64 9.29 2.22 5.52
CA LEU A 64 8.59 3.39 6.05
C LEU A 64 8.17 3.11 7.49
N VAL A 65 8.64 3.94 8.41
CA VAL A 65 8.30 3.88 9.84
C VAL A 65 7.38 5.04 10.17
N VAL A 66 6.15 4.71 10.56
CA VAL A 66 5.17 5.68 11.04
C VAL A 66 5.21 5.69 12.56
N SER A 67 5.69 6.78 13.15
CA SER A 67 5.58 7.02 14.59
C SER A 67 4.28 7.73 14.92
N ARG A 68 3.66 7.36 16.03
CA ARG A 68 2.49 8.06 16.58
C ARG A 68 2.85 9.47 17.06
N LYS A 69 4.07 9.68 17.57
CA LYS A 69 4.51 10.95 18.17
C LYS A 69 5.11 11.92 17.17
N LYS A 70 5.83 11.42 16.16
CA LYS A 70 6.45 12.29 15.16
C LYS A 70 5.40 12.85 14.17
N PRO A 71 5.58 14.10 13.72
CA PRO A 71 4.71 14.66 12.69
C PRO A 71 4.91 13.94 11.35
N LYS A 72 6.18 13.80 10.94
CA LYS A 72 6.58 13.12 9.70
C LYS A 72 7.01 11.69 9.97
N PRO A 73 6.68 10.74 9.07
CA PRO A 73 7.22 9.39 9.13
C PRO A 73 8.64 9.35 8.55
N ASP A 74 9.44 8.39 9.03
CA ASP A 74 10.81 8.19 8.61
C ASP A 74 10.86 7.15 7.48
N ILE A 75 11.57 7.43 6.39
CA ILE A 75 11.94 6.45 5.37
C ILE A 75 13.37 6.01 5.67
N LEU A 76 13.51 4.79 6.16
CA LEU A 76 14.79 4.14 6.40
C LEU A 76 15.27 3.55 5.08
N VAL A 77 16.50 3.85 4.69
CA VAL A 77 17.07 3.41 3.42
C VAL A 77 18.57 3.19 3.58
N GLU A 78 19.10 2.17 2.92
CA GLU A 78 20.55 1.98 2.85
C GLU A 78 21.22 3.19 2.19
N ALA A 79 22.42 3.55 2.65
CA ALA A 79 23.14 4.74 2.20
C ALA A 79 23.27 4.83 0.65
N CYS A 80 23.48 3.70 -0.03
CA CYS A 80 23.62 3.66 -1.49
C CYS A 80 22.34 4.04 -2.26
N TYR A 81 21.15 3.88 -1.67
CA TYR A 81 19.87 4.25 -2.28
C TYR A 81 19.30 5.58 -1.77
N ALA A 82 19.93 6.21 -0.77
CA ALA A 82 19.43 7.44 -0.16
C ALA A 82 19.22 8.58 -1.16
N ASN A 83 20.17 8.76 -2.08
CA ASN A 83 20.07 9.79 -3.13
C ASN A 83 18.92 9.52 -4.10
N GLN A 84 18.69 8.24 -4.45
CA GLN A 84 17.58 7.85 -5.30
C GLN A 84 16.24 8.18 -4.63
N VAL A 85 16.05 7.78 -3.37
CA VAL A 85 14.81 8.06 -2.62
C VAL A 85 14.55 9.56 -2.51
N ARG A 86 15.58 10.36 -2.18
CA ARG A 86 15.45 11.83 -2.12
C ARG A 86 15.05 12.43 -3.47
N GLN A 87 15.62 11.91 -4.56
CA GLN A 87 15.27 12.37 -5.91
C GLN A 87 13.83 11.99 -6.28
N GLU A 88 13.38 10.78 -5.97
CA GLU A 88 12.01 10.33 -6.19
C GLU A 88 11.01 11.21 -5.41
N LEU A 89 11.24 11.45 -4.12
CA LEU A 89 10.43 12.35 -3.30
C LEU A 89 10.43 13.79 -3.82
N ARG A 90 11.54 14.26 -4.40
CA ARG A 90 11.60 15.60 -5.01
C ARG A 90 10.73 15.68 -6.26
N ILE A 91 10.79 14.67 -7.13
CA ILE A 91 10.03 14.63 -8.40
C ILE A 91 8.52 14.55 -8.12
N THR A 92 8.11 13.84 -7.06
CA THR A 92 6.70 13.70 -6.65
C THR A 92 6.23 14.84 -5.74
N ASN A 93 7.09 15.81 -5.43
CA ASN A 93 6.81 16.93 -4.53
C ASN A 93 6.42 16.49 -3.10
N LEU A 94 7.04 15.41 -2.62
CA LEU A 94 6.85 14.81 -1.29
C LEU A 94 8.05 14.97 -0.35
N LYS A 95 9.10 15.69 -0.76
CA LYS A 95 10.33 15.87 0.03
C LYS A 95 10.06 16.37 1.45
N ASP A 96 9.09 17.27 1.62
CA ASP A 96 8.81 17.86 2.94
C ASP A 96 7.85 17.01 3.80
N ASP A 97 7.26 15.94 3.25
CA ASP A 97 6.31 15.08 3.95
C ASP A 97 6.99 13.91 4.69
N PHE A 98 8.26 13.61 4.39
CA PHE A 98 9.01 12.47 4.95
C PHE A 98 10.40 12.88 5.41
N ASP A 99 10.90 12.22 6.44
CA ASP A 99 12.31 12.33 6.84
C ASP A 99 13.07 11.10 6.31
N VAL A 100 14.11 11.32 5.49
CA VAL A 100 14.92 10.23 4.93
C VAL A 100 16.10 9.96 5.86
N VAL A 101 16.12 8.76 6.43
CA VAL A 101 17.17 8.30 7.34
C VAL A 101 18.06 7.31 6.60
N GLU A 102 19.34 7.65 6.49
CA GLU A 102 20.35 6.76 5.93
C GLU A 102 20.79 5.76 7.00
N LEU A 103 20.66 4.48 6.68
CA LEU A 103 21.22 3.41 7.49
C LEU A 103 22.73 3.38 7.23
N SER A 104 23.50 3.82 8.23
CA SER A 104 24.98 3.83 8.24
C SER A 104 25.54 2.49 8.74
N GLU A 105 26.86 2.33 8.72
CA GLU A 105 27.53 1.16 9.33
C GLU A 105 27.18 0.99 10.82
N GLU A 106 26.96 2.10 11.55
CA GLU A 106 26.57 2.09 12.97
C GLU A 106 25.16 1.54 13.21
N CYS A 107 24.27 1.64 12.21
CA CYS A 107 22.91 1.10 12.22
C CYS A 107 22.69 0.31 10.94
N SER A 108 23.42 -0.80 10.82
CA SER A 108 23.52 -1.63 9.61
C SER A 108 22.18 -2.09 9.04
N ASN A 109 21.14 -2.14 9.89
CA ASN A 109 19.81 -2.59 9.53
C ASN A 109 18.73 -1.72 10.20
N TRP A 110 17.58 -1.57 9.53
CA TRP A 110 16.37 -0.94 10.07
C TRP A 110 15.94 -1.53 11.42
N ILE A 111 16.21 -2.82 11.67
CA ILE A 111 15.94 -3.47 12.96
C ILE A 111 16.74 -2.82 14.09
N GLU A 112 18.04 -2.61 13.89
CA GLU A 112 18.92 -1.99 14.88
C GLU A 112 18.54 -0.53 15.09
N TRP A 113 18.27 0.20 14.00
CA TRP A 113 17.77 1.56 14.08
C TRP A 113 16.49 1.61 14.92
N LEU A 114 15.52 0.75 14.64
CA LEU A 114 14.26 0.74 15.38
C LEU A 114 14.47 0.37 16.84
N ALA A 115 15.29 -0.64 17.14
CA ALA A 115 15.61 -1.03 18.51
C ALA A 115 16.26 0.11 19.31
N SER A 116 17.04 0.99 18.65
CA SER A 116 17.59 2.20 19.28
C SER A 116 16.54 3.26 19.61
N GLN A 117 15.47 3.37 18.81
CA GLN A 117 14.43 4.40 18.95
C GLN A 117 13.22 3.93 19.78
N ALA A 118 12.97 2.63 19.81
CA ALA A 118 11.73 2.03 20.30
C ALA A 118 11.81 1.59 21.77
N ALA A 119 12.40 2.42 22.63
CA ALA A 119 12.46 2.11 24.05
C ALA A 119 11.06 2.08 24.69
N LYS A 120 10.68 0.94 25.25
CA LYS A 120 9.34 0.67 25.85
C LYS A 120 8.20 0.96 24.88
N ALA A 121 8.38 0.60 23.61
CA ALA A 121 7.42 0.91 22.57
C ALA A 121 6.64 -0.32 22.10
N ARG A 122 5.41 -0.09 21.66
CA ARG A 122 4.59 -1.08 20.97
C ARG A 122 4.76 -0.90 19.47
N VAL A 123 5.28 -1.93 18.81
CA VAL A 123 5.62 -1.90 17.39
C VAL A 123 4.65 -2.78 16.64
N GLY A 124 3.89 -2.19 15.71
CA GLY A 124 3.02 -2.94 14.81
C GLY A 124 3.71 -3.27 13.49
N ILE A 125 3.60 -4.52 13.05
CA ILE A 125 4.05 -4.94 11.72
C ILE A 125 3.08 -5.93 11.10
N ASP A 126 2.85 -5.82 9.78
CA ASP A 126 2.08 -6.83 9.07
C ASP A 126 2.91 -8.12 8.94
N PRO A 127 2.46 -9.26 9.49
CA PRO A 127 3.21 -10.51 9.47
C PRO A 127 3.41 -11.08 8.05
N ARG A 128 2.71 -10.56 7.04
CA ARG A 128 2.84 -10.97 5.62
C ARG A 128 3.85 -10.14 4.84
N MET A 129 4.41 -9.10 5.45
CA MET A 129 5.34 -8.17 4.81
C MET A 129 6.78 -8.34 5.32
N ILE A 130 6.98 -9.20 6.32
CA ILE A 130 8.27 -9.48 6.93
C ILE A 130 8.48 -10.98 7.00
N SER A 131 9.72 -11.43 6.82
CA SER A 131 10.06 -12.83 7.02
C SER A 131 9.97 -13.21 8.51
N TYR A 132 9.77 -14.50 8.80
CA TYR A 132 9.79 -14.99 10.18
C TYR A 132 11.14 -14.72 10.87
N GLU A 133 12.24 -14.87 10.13
CA GLU A 133 13.60 -14.65 10.63
C GLU A 133 13.82 -13.19 11.03
N GLU A 134 13.50 -12.23 10.17
CA GLU A 134 13.61 -10.80 10.51
C GLU A 134 12.70 -10.44 11.69
N SER A 135 11.49 -10.98 11.74
CA SER A 135 10.57 -10.77 12.86
C SER A 135 11.16 -11.28 14.18
N ARG A 136 11.81 -12.45 14.14
CA ARG A 136 12.48 -13.04 15.30
C ARG A 136 13.69 -12.23 15.74
N ILE A 137 14.50 -11.76 14.80
CA ILE A 137 15.65 -10.89 15.08
C ILE A 137 15.15 -9.58 15.72
N LEU A 138 14.10 -8.97 15.17
CA LEU A 138 13.49 -7.76 15.73
C LEU A 138 13.03 -7.99 17.17
N GLU A 139 12.32 -9.07 17.45
CA GLU A 139 11.90 -9.43 18.81
C GLU A 139 13.10 -9.57 19.75
N LEU A 140 14.15 -10.27 19.35
CA LEU A 140 15.35 -10.44 20.17
C LEU A 140 16.05 -9.10 20.45
N ARG A 141 16.24 -8.26 19.44
CA ARG A 141 16.90 -6.95 19.59
C ARG A 141 16.10 -5.99 20.45
N LEU A 142 14.78 -6.01 20.36
CA LEU A 142 13.94 -5.21 21.24
C LEU A 142 13.99 -5.72 22.70
N ALA A 143 14.06 -7.04 22.91
CA ALA A 143 14.24 -7.65 24.25
C ALA A 143 15.58 -7.29 24.90
N GLU A 144 16.67 -7.34 24.14
CA GLU A 144 18.00 -6.99 24.62
C GLU A 144 18.05 -5.54 25.14
N ARG A 145 17.34 -4.64 24.47
CA ARG A 145 17.38 -3.21 24.78
C ARG A 145 16.40 -2.81 25.88
N ASN A 146 15.24 -3.48 25.99
CA ASN A 146 14.19 -3.08 26.93
C ASN A 146 13.29 -4.25 27.37
N SER A 147 12.84 -4.23 28.62
CA SER A 147 11.98 -5.27 29.21
C SER A 147 10.49 -5.14 28.92
N ASP A 148 10.02 -4.01 28.37
CA ASP A 148 8.58 -3.71 28.21
C ASP A 148 8.20 -3.36 26.75
N TYR A 149 8.89 -3.96 25.79
CA TYR A 149 8.51 -3.85 24.38
C TYR A 149 7.44 -4.90 24.04
N LYS A 150 6.64 -4.62 23.02
CA LYS A 150 5.72 -5.61 22.45
C LYS A 150 5.63 -5.44 20.94
N VAL A 151 6.01 -6.48 20.20
CA VAL A 151 5.68 -6.58 18.78
C VAL A 151 4.24 -7.05 18.66
N ILE A 152 3.43 -6.30 17.93
CA ILE A 152 2.02 -6.59 17.67
C ILE A 152 1.89 -6.85 16.18
N TYR A 153 1.12 -7.88 15.81
CA TYR A 153 0.88 -8.28 14.44
C TYR A 153 -0.59 -8.00 14.08
N PRO A 154 -0.93 -6.80 13.56
CA PRO A 154 -2.32 -6.45 13.31
C PRO A 154 -2.97 -7.42 12.33
N GLN A 155 -4.23 -7.78 12.58
CA GLN A 155 -4.97 -8.73 11.73
C GLN A 155 -5.14 -8.25 10.28
N LYS A 156 -5.08 -6.93 10.05
CA LYS A 156 -5.24 -6.30 8.74
C LYS A 156 -4.13 -5.29 8.52
N ASN A 157 -3.55 -5.31 7.33
CA ASN A 157 -2.69 -4.24 6.87
C ASN A 157 -3.44 -2.90 6.90
N TYR A 158 -2.90 -1.91 7.59
CA TYR A 158 -3.55 -0.61 7.73
C TYR A 158 -3.60 0.14 6.40
N VAL A 159 -2.52 0.06 5.63
CA VAL A 159 -2.41 0.70 4.31
C VAL A 159 -3.48 0.16 3.37
N ASP A 160 -3.65 -1.16 3.29
CA ASP A 160 -4.72 -1.76 2.49
C ASP A 160 -6.11 -1.42 2.98
N SER A 161 -6.31 -1.35 4.29
CA SER A 161 -7.61 -1.02 4.88
C SER A 161 -8.04 0.39 4.49
N ILE A 162 -7.12 1.35 4.56
CA ILE A 162 -7.34 2.75 4.14
C ILE A 162 -7.60 2.80 2.62
N ARG A 163 -6.81 2.07 1.83
CA ARG A 163 -6.93 2.03 0.37
C ARG A 163 -8.25 1.41 -0.10
N LYS A 164 -8.71 0.32 0.50
CA LYS A 164 -9.98 -0.37 0.15
C LYS A 164 -11.19 0.52 0.42
N GLN A 165 -11.21 1.23 1.55
CA GLN A 165 -12.28 2.19 1.87
C GLN A 165 -12.44 3.24 0.76
N ARG A 166 -11.35 3.70 0.15
CA ARG A 166 -11.38 4.63 -0.98
C ARG A 166 -11.98 4.01 -2.25
N LYS A 167 -11.57 2.80 -2.66
CA LYS A 167 -12.13 2.14 -3.87
C LYS A 167 -13.65 1.97 -3.74
N ILE A 168 -14.14 1.54 -2.57
CA ILE A 168 -15.57 1.39 -2.29
C ILE A 168 -16.29 2.76 -2.35
N ARG A 169 -15.69 3.80 -1.76
CA ARG A 169 -16.28 5.15 -1.77
C ARG A 169 -16.33 5.76 -3.18
N ALA A 170 -15.28 5.58 -3.99
CA ALA A 170 -15.25 6.02 -5.38
C ALA A 170 -16.34 5.33 -6.21
N ARG A 171 -16.50 4.01 -6.05
CA ARG A 171 -17.59 3.26 -6.70
C ARG A 171 -18.98 3.75 -6.27
N ARG A 172 -19.18 4.06 -4.99
CA ARG A 172 -20.46 4.64 -4.51
C ARG A 172 -20.73 6.04 -5.08
N LYS A 173 -19.71 6.92 -5.16
CA LYS A 173 -19.83 8.26 -5.79
C LYS A 173 -20.25 8.15 -7.27
N LEU A 174 -19.66 7.20 -8.02
CA LEU A 174 -20.05 6.95 -9.40
C LEU A 174 -21.51 6.50 -9.49
N ILE A 175 -21.94 5.50 -8.73
CA ILE A 175 -23.33 5.02 -8.76
C ILE A 175 -24.33 6.13 -8.41
N SER A 176 -24.02 7.01 -7.44
CA SER A 176 -24.89 8.13 -7.09
C SER A 176 -24.97 9.21 -8.17
N ALA A 177 -23.91 9.42 -8.96
CA ALA A 177 -23.90 10.36 -10.09
C ALA A 177 -24.69 9.82 -11.29
N TRP A 178 -24.84 8.50 -11.39
CA TRP A 178 -25.73 7.82 -12.33
C TRP A 178 -27.14 7.66 -11.75
N HIS A 179 -27.65 8.65 -11.02
CA HIS A 179 -29.11 8.76 -10.86
C HIS A 179 -29.70 9.03 -12.25
N PHE A 180 -30.07 7.93 -12.90
CA PHE A 180 -30.95 7.89 -14.04
C PHE A 180 -32.12 8.85 -13.78
N GLY A 181 -32.26 9.86 -14.63
CA GLY A 181 -33.56 10.47 -14.83
C GLY A 181 -34.58 9.37 -15.16
N PRO A 182 -35.87 9.54 -14.84
CA PRO A 182 -36.89 8.53 -15.04
C PRO A 182 -37.22 8.34 -16.54
N GLN A 183 -36.29 7.83 -17.33
CA GLN A 183 -36.46 7.43 -18.73
C GLN A 183 -35.53 6.26 -19.09
N ALA A 184 -35.68 5.14 -18.37
CA ALA A 184 -35.30 3.85 -18.91
C ALA A 184 -36.23 2.79 -18.30
N ARG A 185 -37.49 2.80 -18.75
CA ARG A 185 -38.35 1.61 -18.63
C ARG A 185 -37.77 0.57 -19.59
N CYS A 186 -36.91 -0.30 -19.08
CA CYS A 186 -36.70 -1.60 -19.72
C CYS A 186 -37.97 -2.41 -19.45
N THR A 187 -38.83 -2.51 -20.45
CA THR A 187 -39.96 -3.42 -20.44
C THR A 187 -39.47 -4.86 -20.42
N ASN A 188 -40.12 -5.65 -19.56
CA ASN A 188 -40.22 -7.11 -19.51
C ASN A 188 -39.11 -7.86 -18.76
N ALA A 189 -39.25 -7.87 -17.43
CA ALA A 189 -38.93 -9.05 -16.63
C ALA A 189 -40.24 -9.80 -16.36
N ASP A 190 -40.35 -11.04 -16.86
CA ASP A 190 -41.46 -11.92 -16.49
C ASP A 190 -41.38 -12.27 -15.00
N GLN A 191 -42.55 -12.46 -14.38
CA GLN A 191 -42.79 -12.56 -12.93
C GLN A 191 -42.18 -13.78 -12.22
N THR A 192 -41.23 -14.52 -12.83
CA THR A 192 -40.72 -15.78 -12.27
C THR A 192 -39.30 -15.72 -11.71
N GLY A 193 -38.61 -14.58 -11.75
CA GLY A 193 -37.34 -14.41 -11.02
C GLY A 193 -36.21 -15.39 -11.40
N ASN A 194 -36.30 -16.06 -12.55
CA ASN A 194 -35.29 -17.00 -13.02
C ASN A 194 -34.37 -16.33 -14.05
N ILE A 195 -33.13 -16.08 -13.64
CA ILE A 195 -32.04 -15.76 -14.56
C ILE A 195 -31.67 -17.06 -15.29
N LYS A 196 -32.16 -17.25 -16.52
CA LYS A 196 -31.62 -18.28 -17.40
C LYS A 196 -30.20 -17.87 -17.78
N VAL A 197 -29.21 -18.56 -17.24
CA VAL A 197 -27.86 -18.60 -17.82
C VAL A 197 -28.02 -19.30 -19.17
N GLN A 198 -28.00 -18.53 -20.26
CA GLN A 198 -27.87 -19.12 -21.57
C GLN A 198 -26.47 -19.72 -21.67
N ASP A 199 -26.48 -21.03 -21.82
CA ASP A 199 -25.39 -21.90 -22.20
C ASP A 199 -24.54 -21.27 -23.33
N VAL A 200 -23.29 -20.93 -23.04
CA VAL A 200 -22.31 -20.36 -23.99
C VAL A 200 -21.64 -21.48 -24.80
N SER A 201 -22.32 -22.62 -24.97
CA SER A 201 -21.85 -23.78 -25.73
C SER A 201 -22.37 -23.75 -27.18
N ARG A 202 -22.12 -22.66 -27.91
CA ARG A 202 -22.15 -22.58 -29.40
C ARG A 202 -21.85 -21.15 -29.84
N MET A 203 -20.58 -20.76 -29.76
CA MET A 203 -20.05 -19.74 -30.67
C MET A 203 -19.38 -20.49 -31.81
N GLU A 204 -20.08 -20.57 -32.94
CA GLU A 204 -19.45 -20.90 -34.20
C GLU A 204 -18.42 -19.81 -34.52
N VAL A 205 -17.18 -20.24 -34.72
CA VAL A 205 -16.09 -19.39 -35.17
C VAL A 205 -16.33 -19.09 -36.65
N PRO A 206 -16.53 -17.82 -37.07
CA PRO A 206 -16.57 -17.50 -38.49
C PRO A 206 -15.19 -17.75 -39.08
N SER A 207 -15.12 -18.77 -39.92
CA SER A 207 -13.92 -19.12 -40.67
C SER A 207 -13.60 -18.03 -41.70
N ARG A 208 -12.30 -17.69 -41.77
CA ARG A 208 -11.56 -17.05 -42.88
C ARG A 208 -11.92 -15.59 -43.19
N HIS A 209 -10.96 -14.69 -43.01
CA HIS A 209 -10.36 -13.85 -44.06
C HIS A 209 -8.90 -13.55 -43.67
N PRO A 210 -7.91 -13.67 -44.58
CA PRO A 210 -6.52 -13.36 -44.29
C PRO A 210 -6.30 -11.85 -44.32
N TRP A 211 -5.71 -11.30 -43.27
CA TRP A 211 -5.26 -9.90 -43.28
C TRP A 211 -3.99 -9.79 -44.12
N THR A 212 -4.09 -9.12 -45.26
CA THR A 212 -2.94 -8.67 -46.04
C THR A 212 -2.29 -7.49 -45.31
N ILE A 213 -1.05 -7.66 -44.87
CA ILE A 213 -0.22 -6.59 -44.33
C ILE A 213 0.40 -5.84 -45.52
N ILE A 214 -0.02 -4.59 -45.74
CA ILE A 214 0.61 -3.70 -46.72
C ILE A 214 1.67 -2.88 -45.98
N PHE A 215 2.94 -3.19 -46.23
CA PHE A 215 4.05 -2.31 -45.88
C PHE A 215 4.19 -1.22 -46.94
N ARG A 216 3.90 0.03 -46.59
CA ARG A 216 4.36 1.18 -47.39
C ARG A 216 5.78 1.52 -46.95
N HIS A 217 6.75 1.26 -47.82
CA HIS A 217 8.07 1.86 -47.71
C HIS A 217 7.95 3.36 -48.01
N ALA A 218 8.28 4.18 -47.02
CA ALA A 218 8.67 5.56 -47.24
C ALA A 218 10.17 5.58 -47.55
N SER A 219 10.52 6.15 -48.70
CA SER A 219 11.89 6.55 -49.06
C SER A 219 11.80 7.93 -49.73
N PRO A 220 12.88 8.73 -49.62
CA PRO A 220 12.84 10.19 -49.47
C PRO A 220 12.39 10.99 -50.69
#